data_AF-A0A6G2DWT0-F1
#
_entry.id   AF-A0A6G2DWT0-F1
#
_cell.length_a   1.000
_cell.length_b   1.000
_cell.length_c   1.000
_cell.angle_alpha   90.00
_cell.angle_beta   90.00
_cell.angle_gamma   90.00
#
_symmetry.space_group_name_H-M   'P 1'
#
loop_
_entity.id
_entity.type
_entity.pdbx_description
1 polymer ?
#
loop_
_entity_poly.entity_id
_entity_poly.type
_entity_poly.pdbx_seq_one_letter_code
_entity_poly.pdbx_strand_id
1 'polypeptide(L)'
;ENTAVMNKLKQIVMLGRQAGFFLILACQRPDAKYLGDGIRDQFNFRVALGRMSEMGYGMMFGSDVQKDFFLKRIKGRGYVDVGTSVISEFYTPLVPKGYDFLEEIKKLSNSRQSTQATCEAEVAGVD
;
A
#
# COMPACT_ATOMS: atom_id res chain seq x y z
N GLU A 1 2.14 -9.15 -27.54
CA GLU A 1 3.09 -8.97 -26.41
C GLU A 1 2.42 -8.62 -25.08
N ASN A 2 1.53 -7.61 -25.01
CA ASN A 2 0.90 -7.20 -23.74
C ASN A 2 0.22 -8.33 -22.94
N THR A 3 -0.43 -9.29 -23.61
CA THR A 3 -1.09 -10.43 -22.93
C THR A 3 -0.10 -11.35 -22.21
N ALA A 4 1.12 -11.52 -22.75
CA ALA A 4 2.12 -12.39 -22.15
C ALA A 4 2.70 -11.79 -20.85
N VAL A 5 2.89 -10.47 -20.83
CA VAL A 5 3.36 -9.74 -19.63
C VAL A 5 2.30 -9.80 -18.52
N MET A 6 1.02 -9.60 -18.87
CA MET A 6 -0.08 -9.69 -17.91
C MET A 6 -0.25 -11.09 -17.32
N ASN A 7 -0.05 -12.14 -18.13
CA ASN A 7 -0.09 -13.51 -17.64
C ASN A 7 1.04 -13.83 -16.65
N LYS A 8 2.26 -13.34 -16.91
CA LYS A 8 3.39 -13.48 -15.96
C LYS A 8 3.15 -12.69 -14.68
N LEU A 9 2.64 -11.47 -14.78
CA LEU A 9 2.24 -10.67 -13.61
C LEU A 9 1.20 -11.39 -12.75
N LYS A 10 0.19 -12.00 -13.38
CA LYS A 10 -0.81 -12.81 -12.68
C LYS A 10 -0.18 -13.95 -11.89
N GLN A 11 0.76 -14.69 -12.49
CA GLN A 11 1.46 -15.79 -11.80
C GLN A 11 2.26 -15.30 -10.59
N ILE A 12 2.96 -14.17 -10.73
CA ILE A 12 3.72 -13.56 -9.64
C ILE A 12 2.78 -13.13 -8.51
N VAL A 13 1.64 -12.52 -8.82
CA VAL A 13 0.67 -12.11 -7.79
C VAL A 13 0.06 -13.33 -7.08
N MET A 14 -0.25 -14.40 -7.81
CA MET A 14 -0.88 -15.59 -7.23
C MET A 14 0.08 -16.44 -6.38
N LEU A 15 1.34 -16.62 -6.80
CA LEU A 15 2.30 -17.50 -6.11
C LEU A 15 3.36 -16.74 -5.29
N GLY A 16 3.58 -15.47 -5.60
CA GLY A 16 4.65 -14.66 -5.03
C GLY A 16 4.54 -14.47 -3.52
N ARG A 17 3.31 -14.49 -2.97
CA ARG A 17 3.10 -14.36 -1.51
C ARG A 17 3.81 -15.45 -0.71
N GLN A 18 3.81 -16.69 -1.19
CA GLN A 18 4.51 -17.80 -0.51
C GLN A 18 6.04 -17.66 -0.64
N ALA A 19 6.50 -17.09 -1.75
CA ALA A 19 7.92 -16.87 -2.03
C ALA A 19 8.46 -15.56 -1.43
N GLY A 20 7.66 -14.80 -0.67
CA GLY A 20 8.06 -13.53 -0.08
C GLY A 20 8.19 -12.37 -1.07
N PHE A 21 7.64 -12.50 -2.27
CA PHE A 21 7.60 -11.43 -3.26
C PHE A 21 6.37 -10.54 -3.06
N PHE A 22 6.60 -9.22 -3.00
CA PHE A 22 5.56 -8.21 -2.86
C PHE A 22 5.49 -7.35 -4.11
N LEU A 23 4.29 -7.18 -4.64
CA LEU A 23 4.03 -6.30 -5.78
C LEU A 23 3.31 -5.04 -5.32
N ILE A 24 3.90 -3.88 -5.60
CA ILE A 24 3.25 -2.58 -5.42
C ILE A 24 2.85 -2.08 -6.80
N LEU A 25 1.56 -1.96 -7.04
CA LEU A 25 1.01 -1.46 -8.30
C LEU A 25 0.39 -0.08 -8.09
N ALA A 26 0.84 0.89 -8.89
CA ALA A 26 0.25 2.22 -8.94
C ALA A 26 -0.38 2.46 -10.31
N CYS A 27 -1.69 2.75 -10.35
CA CYS A 27 -2.43 3.01 -11.59
C CYS A 27 -3.20 4.33 -11.48
N GLN A 28 -3.19 5.13 -12.56
CA GLN A 28 -3.99 6.36 -12.63
C GLN A 28 -5.48 6.08 -12.87
N ARG A 29 -5.78 5.03 -13.64
CA ARG A 29 -7.12 4.47 -13.85
C ARG A 29 -7.06 2.96 -13.63
N PRO A 30 -7.76 2.43 -12.61
CA PRO A 30 -7.83 1.00 -12.38
C PRO A 30 -8.89 0.38 -13.30
N ASP A 31 -8.65 0.33 -14.61
CA ASP A 31 -9.61 -0.30 -15.53
C ASP A 31 -9.64 -1.82 -15.34
N ALA A 32 -10.85 -2.40 -15.29
CA ALA A 32 -11.08 -3.84 -15.14
C ALA A 32 -10.40 -4.71 -16.22
N LYS A 33 -10.07 -4.11 -17.38
CA LYS A 33 -9.33 -4.77 -18.47
C LYS A 33 -7.90 -5.17 -18.05
N TYR A 34 -7.27 -4.40 -17.17
CA TYR A 34 -5.90 -4.66 -16.71
C TYR A 34 -5.89 -5.42 -15.38
N LEU A 35 -6.91 -5.21 -14.56
CA LEU A 35 -7.09 -5.86 -13.25
C LEU A 35 -8.35 -6.69 -13.25
N GLY A 36 -8.30 -7.83 -13.94
CA GLY A 36 -9.38 -8.81 -13.94
C GLY A 36 -9.64 -9.34 -12.52
N ASP A 37 -10.87 -9.77 -12.26
CA ASP A 37 -11.41 -10.11 -10.94
C ASP A 37 -10.44 -10.96 -10.08
N GLY A 38 -9.88 -12.03 -10.66
CA GLY A 38 -8.97 -12.93 -9.92
C GLY A 38 -7.61 -12.35 -9.51
N ILE A 39 -7.18 -11.20 -10.06
CA ILE A 39 -5.95 -10.50 -9.63
C ILE A 39 -6.30 -9.47 -8.55
N ARG A 40 -7.46 -8.81 -8.65
CA ARG A 40 -7.89 -7.81 -7.67
C ARG A 40 -8.00 -8.42 -6.28
N ASP A 41 -8.59 -9.61 -6.19
CA ASP A 41 -8.82 -10.30 -4.91
C ASP A 41 -7.52 -10.75 -4.23
N GLN A 42 -6.40 -10.82 -4.95
CA GLN A 42 -5.09 -11.12 -4.36
C GLN A 42 -4.41 -9.91 -3.74
N PHE A 43 -4.85 -8.69 -4.08
CA PHE A 43 -4.38 -7.48 -3.42
C PHE A 43 -5.17 -7.23 -2.13
N ASN A 44 -4.60 -7.67 -1.00
CA ASN A 44 -5.16 -7.41 0.32
C ASN A 44 -5.12 -5.91 0.66
N PHE A 45 -4.01 -5.24 0.35
CA PHE A 45 -3.85 -3.81 0.62
C PHE A 45 -4.23 -2.99 -0.61
N ARG A 46 -5.24 -2.14 -0.48
CA ARG A 46 -5.75 -1.31 -1.57
C ARG A 46 -5.89 0.13 -1.11
N VAL A 47 -5.34 1.06 -1.87
CA VAL A 47 -5.43 2.50 -1.61
C VAL A 47 -5.94 3.20 -2.86
N ALA A 48 -6.98 4.02 -2.69
CA ALA A 48 -7.53 4.89 -3.73
C ALA A 48 -7.40 6.35 -3.27
N LEU A 49 -6.49 7.10 -3.90
CA LEU A 49 -6.24 8.50 -3.59
C LEU A 49 -7.03 9.45 -4.50
N GLY A 50 -7.36 10.62 -3.97
CA GLY A 50 -7.99 11.69 -4.74
C GLY A 50 -9.48 11.47 -5.00
N ARG A 51 -9.97 12.08 -6.08
CA ARG A 51 -11.38 12.05 -6.47
C ARG A 51 -11.57 10.98 -7.52
N MET A 52 -12.16 9.86 -7.13
CA MET A 52 -12.54 8.80 -8.05
C MET A 52 -14.07 8.83 -8.26
N SER A 53 -14.53 8.33 -9.40
CA SER A 53 -15.95 8.07 -9.59
C SER A 53 -16.39 6.92 -8.69
N GLU A 54 -17.68 6.84 -8.40
CA GLU A 54 -18.28 5.71 -7.67
C GLU A 54 -17.94 4.37 -8.33
N MET A 55 -17.99 4.32 -9.67
CA MET A 55 -17.54 3.17 -10.44
C MET A 55 -16.07 2.81 -10.19
N GLY A 56 -15.17 3.79 -10.11
CA GLY A 56 -13.77 3.52 -9.83
C GLY A 56 -13.54 3.04 -8.39
N TYR A 57 -14.31 3.54 -7.42
CA TYR A 57 -14.29 2.99 -6.07
C TYR A 57 -14.80 1.54 -6.04
N GLY A 58 -15.85 1.22 -6.80
CA GLY A 58 -16.32 -0.15 -6.99
C GLY A 58 -15.27 -1.07 -7.63
N MET A 59 -14.47 -0.56 -8.58
CA MET A 59 -13.35 -1.32 -9.17
C MET A 59 -12.21 -1.57 -8.18
N MET A 60 -11.96 -0.64 -7.24
CA MET A 60 -10.89 -0.76 -6.25
C MET A 60 -11.30 -1.62 -5.04
N PHE A 61 -12.49 -1.40 -4.49
CA PHE A 61 -12.91 -2.01 -3.22
C PHE A 61 -14.01 -3.07 -3.38
N GLY A 62 -14.54 -3.27 -4.59
CA GLY A 62 -15.67 -4.16 -4.85
C GLY A 62 -16.98 -3.40 -4.98
N SER A 63 -17.93 -3.96 -5.74
CA SER A 63 -19.27 -3.40 -5.93
C SER A 63 -20.13 -3.45 -4.67
N ASP A 64 -19.82 -4.35 -3.75
CA ASP A 64 -20.67 -4.68 -2.60
C ASP A 64 -20.39 -3.78 -1.38
N VAL A 65 -19.53 -2.78 -1.57
CA VAL A 65 -19.16 -1.83 -0.54
C VAL A 65 -20.32 -0.85 -0.32
N GLN A 66 -21.01 -1.03 0.80
CA GLN A 66 -22.02 -0.09 1.28
C GLN A 66 -21.36 1.05 2.06
N LYS A 67 -20.61 1.91 1.37
CA LYS A 67 -19.98 3.10 1.97
C LYS A 67 -20.16 4.32 1.11
N ASP A 68 -20.65 5.40 1.73
CA ASP A 68 -20.72 6.70 1.08
C ASP A 68 -19.32 7.31 0.95
N PHE A 69 -18.84 7.38 -0.30
CA PHE A 69 -17.55 7.98 -0.61
C PHE A 69 -17.68 9.50 -0.71
N PHE A 70 -17.36 10.20 0.37
CA PHE A 70 -17.27 11.66 0.36
C PHE A 70 -16.08 12.17 -0.45
N LEU A 71 -16.29 13.22 -1.25
CA LEU A 71 -15.28 13.88 -2.08
C LEU A 71 -14.80 15.18 -1.44
N LYS A 72 -13.93 15.07 -0.43
CA LYS A 72 -13.29 16.23 0.21
C LYS A 72 -12.12 16.74 -0.65
N ARG A 73 -11.99 18.06 -0.82
CA ARG A 73 -10.89 18.69 -1.60
C ARG A 73 -9.61 18.83 -0.76
N ILE A 74 -9.07 17.71 -0.28
CA ILE A 74 -7.84 17.68 0.52
C ILE A 74 -6.77 16.91 -0.26
N LYS A 75 -5.59 17.51 -0.44
CA LYS A 75 -4.46 16.85 -1.12
C LYS A 75 -3.95 15.70 -0.25
N GLY A 76 -3.65 14.56 -0.87
CA GLY A 76 -3.18 13.37 -0.15
C GLY A 76 -4.27 12.59 0.58
N ARG A 77 -5.54 13.01 0.48
CA ARG A 77 -6.68 12.29 1.06
C ARG A 77 -7.16 11.19 0.10
N GLY A 78 -7.54 10.07 0.66
CA GLY A 78 -8.11 8.95 -0.06
C GLY A 78 -8.83 7.96 0.86
N TYR A 79 -8.99 6.75 0.36
CA TYR A 79 -9.52 5.62 1.10
C TYR A 79 -8.55 4.45 1.03
N VAL A 80 -8.52 3.65 2.10
CA VAL A 80 -7.69 2.46 2.22
C VAL A 80 -8.52 1.29 2.71
N ASP A 81 -8.25 0.11 2.17
CA ASP A 81 -8.61 -1.16 2.76
C ASP A 81 -7.32 -1.94 3.02
N VAL A 82 -7.17 -2.40 4.26
CA VAL A 82 -6.02 -3.17 4.73
C VAL A 82 -6.21 -4.68 4.55
N GLY A 83 -7.30 -5.10 3.88
CA GLY A 83 -7.66 -6.50 3.67
C GLY A 83 -8.63 -7.02 4.72
N THR A 84 -9.29 -6.11 5.44
CA THR A 84 -10.34 -6.44 6.42
C THR A 84 -11.75 -6.15 5.87
N SER A 85 -11.83 -5.69 4.62
CA SER A 85 -13.06 -5.21 3.96
C SER A 85 -13.67 -3.98 4.63
N VAL A 86 -12.97 -3.37 5.60
CA VAL A 86 -13.37 -2.13 6.25
C VAL A 86 -12.59 -0.98 5.65
N ILE A 87 -13.23 -0.27 4.73
CA ILE A 87 -12.63 0.88 4.08
C ILE A 87 -12.55 2.03 5.07
N SER A 88 -11.37 2.63 5.21
CA SER A 88 -11.11 3.76 6.11
C SER A 88 -10.64 4.99 5.34
N GLU A 89 -10.85 6.20 5.88
CA GLU A 89 -10.22 7.40 5.31
C GLU A 89 -8.70 7.32 5.53
N PHE A 90 -7.93 7.65 4.49
CA PHE A 90 -6.48 7.63 4.53
C PHE A 90 -5.93 9.00 4.14
N TYR A 91 -4.87 9.42 4.83
CA TYR A 91 -4.18 10.69 4.59
C TYR A 91 -2.70 10.42 4.40
N THR A 92 -2.18 10.69 3.21
CA THR A 92 -0.75 10.58 2.93
C THR A 92 0.00 11.77 3.51
N PRO A 93 1.17 11.55 4.12
CA PRO A 93 2.04 12.66 4.49
C PRO A 93 2.51 13.40 3.23
N LEU A 94 2.61 14.72 3.32
CA LEU A 94 3.17 15.53 2.25
C LEU A 94 4.69 15.38 2.26
N VAL A 95 5.25 14.79 1.20
CA VAL A 95 6.69 14.65 1.03
C VAL A 95 7.25 15.93 0.38
N PRO A 96 8.18 16.65 1.03
CA PRO A 96 8.84 17.80 0.43
C PRO A 96 9.62 17.42 -0.84
N LYS A 97 9.71 18.36 -1.79
CA LYS A 97 10.57 18.17 -2.97
C LYS A 97 12.03 18.15 -2.51
N GLY A 98 12.78 17.12 -2.91
CA GLY A 98 14.18 16.94 -2.50
C GLY A 98 14.37 16.20 -1.17
N TYR A 99 13.31 15.60 -0.62
CA TYR A 99 13.44 14.75 0.57
C TYR A 99 14.22 13.47 0.27
N ASP A 100 15.34 13.25 0.97
CA ASP A 100 16.14 12.04 0.84
C ASP A 100 15.64 10.95 1.81
N PHE A 101 14.86 10.02 1.28
CA PHE A 101 14.36 8.89 2.05
C PHE A 101 15.48 7.96 2.52
N LEU A 102 16.55 7.78 1.73
CA LEU A 102 17.62 6.86 2.07
C LEU A 102 18.46 7.39 3.23
N GLU A 103 18.77 8.69 3.21
CA GLU A 103 19.48 9.34 4.30
C GLU A 103 18.68 9.26 5.62
N GLU A 104 17.37 9.54 5.57
CA GLU A 104 16.53 9.49 6.77
C GLU A 104 16.38 8.06 7.31
N ILE A 105 16.17 7.06 6.43
CA ILE A 105 16.12 5.65 6.82
C ILE A 105 17.44 5.24 7.48
N LYS A 106 18.58 5.70 6.95
CA LYS A 106 19.91 5.40 7.53
C LYS A 106 20.05 5.99 8.94
N LYS A 107 19.62 7.25 9.14
CA LYS A 107 19.60 7.89 10.47
C LYS A 107 18.75 7.09 11.46
N LEU A 108 17.53 6.71 11.05
CA LEU A 108 16.62 5.93 11.88
C LEU A 108 17.17 4.54 12.22
N SER A 109 17.79 3.84 11.25
CA SER A 109 18.43 2.54 11.48
C SER A 109 19.55 2.63 12.51
N ASN A 110 20.41 3.65 12.40
CA ASN A 110 21.51 3.87 13.34
C ASN A 110 21.00 4.23 14.74
N SER A 111 19.95 5.06 14.83
CA SER A 111 19.34 5.42 16.12
C SER A 111 18.68 4.23 16.83
N ARG A 112 18.10 3.28 16.07
CA ARG A 112 17.54 2.05 16.64
C ARG A 112 18.64 1.12 17.14
N GLN A 113 19.75 1.00 16.41
CA GLN A 113 20.90 0.21 16.85
C GLN A 113 21.55 0.79 18.12
N SER A 114 21.67 2.11 18.23
CA SER A 114 22.19 2.74 19.46
C SER A 114 21.27 2.53 20.65
N THR A 115 19.95 2.63 20.45
CA THR A 115 18.96 2.43 21.52
C THR A 115 18.94 0.98 21.98
N GLN A 116 19.02 0.02 21.05
CA GLN A 116 19.05 -1.41 21.36
C GLN A 116 20.35 -1.80 22.08
N ALA A 117 21.49 -1.24 21.70
CA ALA A 117 22.76 -1.44 22.40
C ALA A 117 22.77 -0.84 23.83
N THR A 118 22.11 0.30 24.05
CA THR A 118 21.98 0.87 25.41
C THR A 118 21.00 0.08 26.28
N CYS A 119 19.90 -0.43 25.72
CA CYS A 119 18.96 -1.27 26.46
C CYS A 119 19.60 -2.62 26.85
N GLU A 120 20.42 -3.21 25.97
CA GLU A 120 21.14 -4.46 26.26
C GLU A 120 22.28 -4.24 27.28
N ALA A 121 22.92 -3.05 27.28
CA ALA A 121 23.95 -2.70 28.27
C ALA A 121 23.39 -2.39 29.66
N GLU A 122 22.18 -1.81 29.78
CA GLU A 122 21.50 -1.65 31.08
C GLU A 122 21.10 -2.99 31.69
N VAL A 123 20.70 -3.97 30.87
CA VAL A 123 20.30 -5.30 31.35
C VAL A 123 21.52 -6.13 31.80
N ALA A 124 22.71 -5.89 31.25
CA ALA A 124 23.95 -6.57 31.67
C ALA A 124 24.64 -5.93 32.88
N GLY A 125 24.19 -4.76 33.34
CA GLY A 125 24.73 -4.03 34.49
C GLY A 125 23.99 -4.27 35.81
N VAL A 126 22.99 -5.16 35.81
CA VAL A 126 22.22 -5.57 37.00
C VAL A 126 22.57 -7.03 37.32
N ASP A 127 23.77 -7.22 37.87
CA ASP A 127 24.18 -8.40 38.65
C ASP A 127 24.66 -7.93 40.03
#